data_AF-A0A7Z9WNF1-F1
#
_entry.id   AF-A0A7Z9WNF1-F1
#
_cell.length_a   1.000
_cell.length_b   1.000
_cell.length_c   1.000
_cell.angle_alpha   90.00
_cell.angle_beta   90.00
_cell.angle_gamma   90.00
#
_symmetry.space_group_name_H-M   'P 1'
#
loop_
_entity.id
_entity.type
_entity.pdbx_description
1 polymer ?
#
loop_
_entity_poly.entity_id
_entity_poly.type
_entity_poly.pdbx_seq_one_letter_code
_entity_poly.pdbx_strand_id
1 'polypeptide(L)' 'MGENPLALPWLNGALATTPSPELSVVLPVCNEEENILLLYRRLTAVLDAENVSYEIIFVDDGSTDGSTALLQGL' A
#
# COMPACT_ATOMS: atom_id res chain seq x y z
N MET A 1 4.51 -47.16 -10.31
CA MET A 1 4.16 -45.97 -11.11
C MET A 1 2.76 -45.60 -10.73
N GLY A 2 2.61 -44.65 -9.82
CA GLY A 2 1.31 -44.12 -9.42
C GLY A 2 1.42 -42.61 -9.56
N GLU A 3 0.76 -42.07 -10.58
CA GLU A 3 0.59 -40.63 -10.71
C GLU A 3 -0.11 -40.07 -9.46
N ASN A 4 0.47 -39.03 -8.87
CA ASN A 4 -0.13 -38.27 -7.79
C ASN A 4 -1.34 -37.49 -8.36
N PRO A 5 -2.59 -37.82 -7.98
CA PRO A 5 -3.78 -37.21 -8.57
C PRO A 5 -4.01 -35.74 -8.17
N LEU A 6 -3.08 -35.13 -7.41
CA LEU A 6 -3.13 -33.73 -6.96
C LEU A 6 -2.14 -32.81 -7.69
N ALA A 7 -1.47 -33.25 -8.75
CA ALA A 7 -0.72 -32.34 -9.61
C ALA A 7 -1.69 -31.50 -10.45
N LEU A 8 -2.13 -30.36 -9.88
CA LEU A 8 -3.11 -29.48 -10.51
C LEU A 8 -2.49 -28.79 -11.75
N PRO A 9 -3.05 -28.98 -12.97
CA PRO A 9 -2.45 -28.49 -14.22
C PRO A 9 -2.32 -26.97 -14.33
N TRP A 10 -3.00 -26.22 -13.46
CA TRP A 10 -3.00 -24.76 -13.45
C TRP A 10 -1.87 -24.15 -12.61
N LEU A 11 -1.05 -24.96 -11.93
CA LEU A 11 0.15 -24.49 -11.25
C LEU A 11 1.32 -24.33 -12.24
N ASN A 12 1.07 -23.72 -13.39
CA ASN A 12 2.07 -23.40 -14.40
C ASN A 12 2.19 -21.89 -14.51
N GLY A 13 3.01 -21.35 -13.62
CA GLY A 13 3.24 -19.94 -13.41
C GLY A 13 3.53 -19.77 -11.93
N ALA A 14 4.81 -19.61 -11.57
CA ALA A 14 5.14 -19.14 -10.24
C ALA A 14 4.25 -17.92 -10.00
N LEU A 15 3.37 -17.97 -8.99
CA LEU A 15 2.66 -16.78 -8.53
C LEU A 15 3.76 -15.74 -8.38
N ALA A 16 3.68 -14.65 -9.14
CA ALA A 16 4.62 -13.56 -8.96
C ALA A 16 4.39 -13.05 -7.55
N THR A 17 5.18 -13.54 -6.61
CA THR A 17 5.16 -13.08 -5.22
C THR A 17 5.69 -11.67 -5.29
N THR A 18 4.78 -10.69 -5.33
CA THR A 18 5.15 -9.31 -5.04
C THR A 18 5.82 -9.34 -3.68
N PRO A 19 7.07 -8.85 -3.55
CA PRO A 19 7.72 -8.83 -2.25
C PRO A 19 6.84 -8.05 -1.27
N SER A 20 6.53 -8.66 -0.13
CA SER A 20 5.82 -7.97 0.95
C SER A 20 6.65 -6.77 1.41
N PRO A 21 6.04 -5.60 1.67
CA PRO A 21 6.77 -4.46 2.20
C PRO A 21 7.35 -4.81 3.57
N GLU A 22 8.56 -4.33 3.85
CA GLU A 22 9.20 -4.44 5.16
C GLU A 22 8.54 -3.52 6.19
N LEU A 23 7.93 -2.42 5.74
CA LEU A 23 7.24 -1.45 6.57
C LEU A 23 5.87 -1.05 5.97
N SER A 24 4.81 -1.18 6.76
CA SER A 24 3.49 -0.63 6.43
C SER A 24 3.17 0.55 7.33
N VAL A 25 2.96 1.73 6.75
CA VAL A 25 2.54 2.92 7.48
C VAL A 25 1.05 3.13 7.27
N VAL A 26 0.25 2.98 8.33
CA VAL A 26 -1.21 3.14 8.28
C VAL A 26 -1.60 4.47 8.92
N LEU A 27 -2.29 5.32 8.15
CA LEU A 27 -2.64 6.68 8.54
C LEU A 27 -4.15 6.89 8.48
N PRO A 28 -4.85 7.06 9.62
CA PRO A 28 -6.23 7.53 9.60
C PRO A 28 -6.27 9.00 9.17
N VAL A 29 -7.24 9.35 8.33
CA VAL A 29 -7.43 10.70 7.78
C VAL A 29 -8.88 11.10 8.01
N CYS A 30 -9.09 12.29 8.59
CA CYS A 30 -10.41 12.89 8.73
C CYS A 30 -10.26 14.41 8.66
N ASN A 31 -10.75 15.02 7.58
CA ASN A 31 -10.72 16.47 7.35
C ASN A 31 -9.32 17.12 7.42
N GLU A 32 -8.37 16.58 6.64
CA GLU A 32 -6.97 17.03 6.57
C GLU A 32 -6.60 17.63 5.20
N GLU A 33 -7.57 18.24 4.48
CA GLU A 33 -7.37 18.76 3.11
C GLU A 33 -6.12 19.66 2.99
N GLU A 34 -5.90 20.53 3.97
CA GLU A 34 -4.77 21.48 3.98
C GLU A 34 -3.41 20.82 4.27
N ASN A 35 -3.41 19.68 4.97
CA ASN A 35 -2.19 19.08 5.52
C ASN A 35 -1.75 17.82 4.78
N ILE A 36 -2.67 17.09 4.15
CA ILE A 36 -2.41 15.72 3.67
C ILE A 36 -1.28 15.65 2.63
N LEU A 37 -1.17 16.65 1.75
CA LEU A 37 -0.09 16.73 0.76
C LEU A 37 1.27 17.04 1.40
N LEU A 38 1.30 17.88 2.44
CA LEU A 38 2.53 18.20 3.17
C LEU A 38 3.00 16.97 3.97
N LEU A 39 2.06 16.27 4.62
CA LEU A 39 2.33 15.01 5.31
C LEU A 39 2.93 13.98 4.36
N TYR A 40 2.26 13.71 3.23
CA TYR A 40 2.73 12.76 2.22
C TYR A 40 4.17 13.08 1.77
N ARG A 41 4.44 14.32 1.38
CA ARG A 41 5.78 14.76 0.92
C ARG A 41 6.87 14.56 1.96
N ARG A 42 6.59 14.87 3.23
CA ARG A 42 7.58 14.74 4.31
C ARG A 42 7.79 13.27 4.68
N LEU A 43 6.73 12.49 4.70
CA LEU A 43 6.78 11.07 5.02
C LEU A 43 7.56 10.29 3.95
N THR A 44 7.23 10.47 2.67
CA THR A 44 7.96 9.78 1.59
C THR A 44 9.43 10.17 1.56
N ALA A 45 9.78 11.45 1.77
CA ALA A 45 11.17 11.87 1.83
C ALA A 45 11.99 11.16 2.93
N VAL A 46 11.37 10.84 4.07
CA VAL A 46 12.03 10.07 5.13
C VAL A 46 12.11 8.60 4.74
N LEU A 47 11.00 8.01 4.28
CA LEU A 47 10.95 6.58 3.94
C LEU A 47 11.88 6.23 2.76
N ASP A 48 11.97 7.09 1.75
CA ASP A 48 12.88 6.95 0.62
C ASP A 48 14.36 6.95 1.05
N ALA A 49 14.70 7.60 2.17
CA ALA A 49 16.06 7.65 2.69
C ALA A 49 16.48 6.40 3.48
N GLU A 50 15.52 5.61 4.00
CA GLU A 50 15.77 4.48 4.89
C GLU A 50 16.14 3.17 4.14
N ASN A 51 16.10 3.16 2.80
CA ASN A 51 16.41 1.99 1.95
C ASN A 51 15.64 0.71 2.37
N VAL A 52 14.37 0.88 2.76
CA VAL A 52 13.43 -0.20 3.07
C VAL A 52 12.28 -0.18 2.08
N SER A 53 11.77 -1.36 1.73
CA SER A 53 10.51 -1.44 0.98
C SER A 53 9.33 -1.06 1.88
N TYR A 54 8.46 -0.16 1.43
CA TYR A 54 7.35 0.33 2.24
C TYR A 54 6.06 0.49 1.45
N GLU A 55 4.96 0.52 2.20
CA GLU A 55 3.65 0.98 1.73
C GLU A 55 3.09 2.04 2.68
N ILE A 56 2.28 2.95 2.15
CA ILE A 56 1.52 3.93 2.93
C ILE A 56 0.05 3.68 2.64
N ILE A 57 -0.72 3.39 3.69
CA ILE A 57 -2.15 3.10 3.62
C ILE A 57 -2.89 4.25 4.30
N PHE A 58 -3.49 5.12 3.50
CA PHE A 58 -4.40 6.14 4.01
C PHE A 58 -5.80 5.54 4.21
N VAL A 59 -6.33 5.69 5.42
CA VAL A 59 -7.67 5.25 5.79
C VAL A 59 -8.51 6.48 6.05
N ASP A 60 -9.29 6.87 5.05
CA ASP A 60 -10.26 7.96 5.22
C ASP A 60 -11.42 7.50 6.11
N ASP A 61 -11.53 8.11 7.29
CA ASP A 61 -12.52 7.80 8.34
C ASP A 61 -13.70 8.80 8.30
N GLY A 62 -14.25 8.99 7.10
CA GLY A 62 -15.43 9.82 6.89
C GLY A 62 -15.16 11.31 6.78
N SER A 63 -14.11 11.71 6.05
CA SER A 63 -13.88 13.11 5.71
C SER A 63 -15.10 13.74 5.01
N THR A 64 -15.39 14.99 5.33
CA THR A 64 -16.46 15.80 4.75
C THR A 64 -15.93 16.99 3.97
N ASP A 65 -14.60 17.14 3.89
CA ASP A 65 -13.87 18.14 3.10
C ASP A 65 -13.24 17.51 1.84
N GLY A 66 -12.26 18.18 1.22
CA GLY A 66 -11.56 17.70 0.03
C GLY A 66 -10.54 16.57 0.25
N SER A 67 -10.34 16.07 1.49
CA SER A 67 -9.29 15.09 1.82
C SER A 67 -9.33 13.84 0.94
N THR A 68 -10.51 13.24 0.77
CA THR A 68 -10.69 12.02 -0.03
C THR A 68 -10.30 12.24 -1.48
N ALA A 69 -10.69 13.38 -2.06
CA ALA A 69 -10.41 13.72 -3.44
C ALA A 69 -8.90 13.95 -3.67
N LEU A 70 -8.22 14.57 -2.70
CA LEU A 70 -6.76 14.74 -2.74
C LEU A 70 -6.05 13.38 -2.66
N LEU A 71 -6.47 12.48 -1.76
CA LEU A 71 -5.89 11.15 -1.62
C LEU A 71 -6.05 10.29 -2.88
N GLN A 72 -7.18 10.39 -3.57
CA GLN A 72 -7.42 9.68 -4.84
C GLN A 72 -6.57 10.19 -6.00
N GLY A 73 -6.01 11.40 -5.89
CA GLY A 73 -5.13 12.01 -6.88
C GLY A 73 -3.64 11.75 -6.65
N LEU A 74 -3.27 11.07 -5.56
CA LEU A 74 -1.90 10.63 -5.26
C LEU A 74 -1.60 9.29 -5.93
#